data_AF-A0A7S0GFT6-F1
#
_entry.id   AF-A0A7S0GFT6-F1
#
_cell.length_a   1.000
_cell.length_b   1.000
_cell.length_c   1.000
_cell.angle_alpha   90.00
_cell.angle_beta   90.00
_cell.angle_gamma   90.00
#
_symmetry.space_group_name_H-M   'P 1'
#
loop_
_entity.id
_entity.type
_entity.pdbx_description
1 polymer ?
#
loop_
_entity_poly.entity_id
_entity_poly.type
_entity_poly.pdbx_seq_one_letter_code
_entity_poly.pdbx_strand_id
1 'polypeptide(L)'
;APSKIPSLYPTYIPSLHPSSTPSGVPHTSQPTTKKPHYSLPTRQPDTAHITYFPGLLAVHENGIKLSQGLTSRIIARFNETVIYYNQTRSRLKFHGEPDAGACFLLGGDVGNAGENGWVYASNSELKDKQGGVGAITFDSEGRVV
;
A
#
# COMPACT_ATOMS: atom_id res chain seq x y z
N ALA A 1 20.95 3.06 -42.48
CA ALA A 1 20.52 2.17 -41.38
C ALA A 1 19.50 2.92 -40.53
N PRO A 2 18.28 2.40 -40.30
CA PRO A 2 17.30 3.15 -39.52
C PRO A 2 17.51 2.92 -38.01
N SER A 3 17.45 4.04 -37.27
CA SER A 3 17.55 4.12 -35.82
C SER A 3 16.27 3.56 -35.17
N LYS A 4 16.42 2.64 -34.21
CA LYS A 4 15.32 1.99 -33.49
C LYS A 4 15.03 2.80 -32.22
N ILE A 5 13.98 3.63 -32.25
CA ILE A 5 13.46 4.27 -31.04
C ILE A 5 12.68 3.20 -30.25
N PRO A 6 12.99 2.93 -28.97
CA PRO A 6 12.24 1.96 -28.19
C PRO A 6 10.83 2.50 -27.84
N SER A 7 9.82 1.65 -28.03
CA SER A 7 8.44 1.90 -27.60
C SER A 7 8.35 1.95 -26.08
N LEU A 8 7.77 3.02 -25.53
CA LEU A 8 7.49 3.20 -24.10
C LEU A 8 6.18 2.50 -23.64
N TYR A 9 5.51 1.76 -24.52
CA TYR A 9 4.33 0.99 -24.14
C TYR A 9 4.73 -0.42 -23.68
N PRO A 10 4.30 -0.85 -22.48
CA PRO A 10 4.45 -2.25 -22.08
C PRO A 10 3.63 -3.12 -23.04
N THR A 11 4.29 -4.05 -23.72
CA THR A 11 3.68 -5.04 -24.62
C THR A 11 2.93 -6.15 -23.87
N TYR A 12 2.84 -6.07 -22.54
CA TYR A 12 2.23 -7.08 -21.70
C TYR A 12 0.77 -6.76 -21.42
N ILE A 13 -0.13 -7.46 -22.10
CA ILE A 13 -1.53 -7.56 -21.69
C ILE A 13 -1.58 -8.66 -20.61
N PRO A 14 -1.92 -8.35 -19.34
CA PRO A 14 -2.04 -9.37 -18.32
C PRO A 14 -3.20 -10.32 -18.65
N SER A 15 -2.98 -11.62 -18.40
CA SER A 15 -3.99 -12.67 -18.55
C SER A 15 -5.22 -12.37 -17.69
N LEU A 16 -6.42 -12.49 -18.28
CA LEU A 16 -7.71 -12.43 -17.57
C LEU A 16 -8.00 -13.71 -16.75
N HIS A 17 -7.14 -14.73 -16.86
CA HIS A 17 -7.28 -16.00 -16.15
C HIS A 17 -6.15 -16.18 -15.13
N PRO A 18 -6.45 -16.64 -13.90
CA PRO A 18 -5.43 -17.03 -12.94
C PRO A 18 -4.62 -18.21 -13.47
N SER A 19 -3.29 -18.13 -13.37
CA SER A 19 -2.40 -19.24 -13.71
C SER A 19 -2.66 -20.42 -12.76
N SER A 20 -2.96 -21.60 -13.31
CA SER A 20 -3.12 -22.85 -12.56
C SER A 20 -1.82 -23.59 -12.29
N THR A 21 -0.68 -23.02 -12.67
CA THR A 21 0.64 -23.66 -12.54
C THR A 21 1.64 -22.70 -11.89
N PRO A 22 2.27 -23.07 -10.76
CA PRO A 22 3.44 -22.37 -10.26
C PRO A 22 4.60 -22.67 -11.21
N SER A 23 4.90 -21.77 -12.14
CA SER A 23 6.13 -21.82 -12.93
C SER A 23 7.20 -21.03 -12.21
N GLY A 24 7.92 -21.71 -11.31
CA GLY A 24 9.09 -21.17 -10.65
C GLY A 24 9.60 -22.12 -9.57
N VAL A 25 10.81 -22.64 -9.77
CA VAL A 25 11.59 -23.27 -8.67
C VAL A 25 11.74 -22.20 -7.58
N PRO A 26 11.57 -22.51 -6.29
CA PRO A 26 11.81 -21.53 -5.24
C PRO A 26 13.25 -21.02 -5.36
N HIS A 27 13.42 -19.75 -5.70
CA HIS A 27 14.69 -19.08 -5.45
C HIS A 27 14.83 -18.97 -3.94
N THR A 28 15.58 -19.89 -3.33
CA THR A 28 16.08 -19.72 -1.97
C THR A 28 17.11 -18.60 -1.99
N SER A 29 16.64 -17.36 -1.97
CA SER A 29 17.46 -16.23 -1.54
C SER A 29 17.88 -16.52 -0.11
N GLN A 30 19.15 -16.86 0.07
CA GLN A 30 19.75 -17.03 1.39
C GLN A 30 19.52 -15.73 2.18
N PRO A 31 19.04 -15.78 3.44
CA PRO A 31 18.87 -14.58 4.23
C PRO A 31 20.19 -13.82 4.31
N THR A 32 20.20 -12.55 3.93
CA THR A 32 21.38 -11.71 4.15
C THR A 32 21.67 -11.68 5.65
N THR A 33 22.88 -12.07 6.05
CA THR A 33 23.37 -11.99 7.44
C THR A 33 23.59 -10.57 7.93
N LYS A 34 23.36 -9.55 7.08
CA LYS A 34 23.35 -8.15 7.49
C LYS A 34 22.14 -7.90 8.38
N LYS A 35 22.40 -7.78 9.68
CA LYS A 35 21.45 -7.16 10.61
C LYS A 35 21.05 -5.80 10.00
N PRO A 36 19.74 -5.53 9.82
CA PRO A 36 19.31 -4.17 9.54
C PRO A 36 19.89 -3.24 10.61
N HIS A 37 20.63 -2.23 10.16
CA HIS A 37 21.20 -1.23 11.05
C HIS A 37 20.07 -0.27 11.40
N TYR A 38 19.32 -0.56 12.45
CA TYR A 38 18.34 0.36 13.00
C TYR A 38 19.12 1.45 13.75
N SER A 39 19.23 2.65 13.19
CA SER A 39 19.61 3.82 13.97
C SER A 39 18.50 4.11 14.96
N LEU A 40 18.87 4.24 16.24
CA LEU A 40 17.93 4.75 17.23
C LEU A 40 17.51 6.17 16.83
N PRO A 41 16.23 6.54 16.98
CA PRO A 41 15.80 7.91 16.73
C PRO A 41 16.62 8.87 17.61
N THR A 42 17.30 9.82 16.98
CA THR A 42 18.18 10.79 17.68
C THR A 42 17.40 11.87 18.42
N ARG A 43 16.09 12.00 18.13
CA ARG A 43 15.20 12.95 18.77
C ARG A 43 14.50 12.28 19.94
N GLN A 44 14.86 12.70 21.16
CA GLN A 44 14.10 12.36 22.36
C GLN A 44 12.67 12.94 22.21
N PRO A 45 11.62 12.20 22.56
CA PRO A 45 10.26 12.73 22.51
C PRO A 45 10.16 13.97 23.41
N ASP A 46 9.54 15.01 22.88
CA ASP A 46 9.20 16.21 23.67
C ASP A 46 8.16 15.81 24.72
N THR A 47 8.57 15.76 25.98
CA THR A 47 7.70 15.39 27.10
C THR A 47 6.93 16.59 27.66
N ALA A 48 7.27 17.82 27.26
CA ALA A 48 6.53 19.01 27.70
C ALA A 48 5.17 19.11 27.01
N HIS A 49 5.04 18.53 25.80
CA HIS A 49 3.82 18.54 25.01
C HIS A 49 3.42 17.12 24.60
N ILE A 50 2.76 16.42 25.52
CA ILE A 50 2.15 15.12 25.22
C ILE A 50 0.97 15.35 24.27
N THR A 51 1.12 14.88 23.03
CA THR A 51 0.07 14.96 22.00
C THR A 51 -0.75 13.69 21.88
N TYR A 52 -0.26 12.56 22.40
CA TYR A 52 -0.91 11.25 22.33
C TYR A 52 -1.18 10.68 23.72
N PHE A 53 -2.45 10.36 24.00
CA PHE A 53 -2.88 9.75 25.26
C PHE A 53 -3.58 8.41 24.95
N PRO A 54 -2.86 7.27 25.04
CA PRO A 54 -3.43 5.97 24.72
C PRO A 54 -4.59 5.62 25.66
N GLY A 55 -5.68 5.08 25.10
CA GLY A 55 -6.85 4.62 25.87
C GLY A 55 -7.83 5.75 26.27
N LEU A 56 -7.43 7.02 26.16
CA LEU A 56 -8.35 8.14 26.28
C LEU A 56 -9.13 8.31 24.98
N LEU A 57 -10.23 7.57 24.84
CA LEU A 57 -11.07 7.49 23.64
C LEU A 57 -11.95 8.75 23.42
N ALA A 58 -11.32 9.92 23.39
CA ALA A 58 -11.97 11.23 23.31
C ALA A 58 -12.14 11.78 21.88
N VAL A 59 -11.44 11.21 20.89
CA VAL A 59 -11.55 11.63 19.48
C VAL A 59 -12.58 10.75 18.77
N HIS A 60 -13.49 11.37 18.04
CA HIS A 60 -14.57 10.71 17.31
C HIS A 60 -14.50 11.14 15.84
N GLU A 61 -14.05 10.24 14.97
CA GLU A 61 -13.92 10.51 13.54
C GLU A 61 -14.31 9.28 12.73
N ASN A 62 -14.89 9.48 11.55
CA ASN A 62 -15.27 8.40 10.62
C ASN A 62 -16.06 7.24 11.25
N GLY A 63 -16.83 7.52 12.31
CA GLY A 63 -17.66 6.52 13.01
C GLY A 63 -16.92 5.66 14.05
N ILE A 64 -15.65 5.94 14.34
CA ILE A 64 -14.86 5.23 15.34
C ILE A 64 -14.39 6.16 16.47
N LYS A 65 -14.13 5.57 17.65
CA LYS A 65 -13.48 6.27 18.76
C LYS A 65 -11.98 6.00 18.71
N LEU A 66 -11.20 7.06 18.87
CA LEU A 66 -9.74 7.03 18.82
C LEU A 66 -9.17 7.59 20.12
N SER A 67 -8.01 7.08 20.50
CA SER A 67 -7.16 7.68 21.53
C SER A 67 -6.87 9.15 21.16
N GLN A 68 -6.87 10.04 22.15
CA GLN A 68 -6.50 11.44 21.94
C GLN A 68 -5.12 11.54 21.29
N GLY A 69 -5.01 12.38 20.27
CA GLY A 69 -3.80 12.56 19.46
C GLY A 69 -3.80 11.81 18.12
N LEU A 70 -4.76 10.92 17.90
CA LEU A 70 -4.93 10.23 16.62
C LEU A 70 -6.02 10.91 15.78
N THR A 71 -5.85 10.82 14.47
CA THR A 71 -6.86 11.16 13.45
C THR A 71 -7.10 9.94 12.57
N SER A 72 -8.22 9.90 11.85
CA SER A 72 -8.53 8.85 10.89
C SER A 72 -8.88 9.43 9.52
N ARG A 73 -8.60 8.65 8.47
CA ARG A 73 -8.93 9.00 7.10
C ARG A 73 -9.48 7.77 6.39
N ILE A 74 -10.63 7.93 5.74
CA ILE A 74 -11.17 6.92 4.83
C ILE A 74 -10.35 6.98 3.53
N ILE A 75 -9.63 5.90 3.22
CA ILE A 75 -8.79 5.80 2.01
C ILE A 75 -9.51 5.13 0.83
N ALA A 76 -10.54 4.33 1.10
CA ALA A 76 -11.43 3.72 0.12
C ALA A 76 -12.74 3.27 0.79
N ARG A 77 -13.77 3.03 -0.03
CA ARG A 77 -15.01 2.37 0.37
C ARG A 77 -15.30 1.24 -0.62
N PHE A 78 -15.95 0.18 -0.13
CA PHE A 78 -16.29 -0.96 -0.97
C PHE A 78 -17.13 -0.51 -2.19
N ASN A 79 -16.82 -1.06 -3.37
CA ASN A 79 -17.54 -0.76 -4.62
C ASN A 79 -17.57 0.73 -5.03
N GLU A 80 -16.70 1.57 -4.47
CA GLU A 80 -16.51 2.98 -4.85
C GLU A 80 -15.15 3.18 -5.52
N THR A 81 -15.05 4.13 -6.45
CA THR A 81 -13.75 4.57 -6.99
C THR A 81 -12.95 5.28 -5.89
N VAL A 82 -11.64 5.01 -5.84
CA VAL A 82 -10.70 5.64 -4.90
C VAL A 82 -10.44 7.07 -5.33
N ILE A 83 -10.44 8.01 -4.38
CA ILE A 83 -10.12 9.42 -4.61
C ILE A 83 -8.63 9.62 -4.36
N TYR A 84 -7.93 10.11 -5.37
CA TYR A 84 -6.51 10.46 -5.28
C TYR A 84 -6.31 11.82 -4.60
N TYR A 85 -5.09 12.09 -4.13
CA TYR A 85 -4.77 13.34 -3.44
C TYR A 85 -5.04 14.60 -4.29
N ASN A 86 -4.91 14.49 -5.61
CA ASN A 86 -5.19 15.55 -6.58
C ASN A 86 -6.69 15.68 -6.94
N GLN A 87 -7.58 15.02 -6.17
CA GLN A 87 -9.04 15.01 -6.34
C GLN A 87 -9.54 14.29 -7.61
N THR A 88 -8.65 13.68 -8.40
CA THR A 88 -9.06 12.75 -9.46
C THR A 88 -9.42 11.39 -8.87
N ARG A 89 -9.98 10.49 -9.69
CA ARG A 89 -10.50 9.19 -9.25
C ARG A 89 -9.83 8.04 -9.99
N SER A 90 -9.72 6.90 -9.32
CA SER A 90 -9.33 5.65 -9.96
C SER A 90 -10.35 5.24 -11.01
N ARG A 91 -9.86 4.60 -12.08
CA ARG A 91 -10.72 4.03 -13.12
C ARG A 91 -11.54 2.85 -12.60
N LEU A 92 -10.94 2.04 -11.72
CA LEU A 92 -11.57 0.86 -11.12
C LEU A 92 -12.11 1.20 -9.73
N LYS A 93 -13.21 0.55 -9.36
CA LYS A 93 -13.73 0.58 -7.98
C LYS A 93 -12.82 -0.23 -7.07
N PHE A 94 -12.73 0.15 -5.80
CA PHE A 94 -12.20 -0.72 -4.76
C PHE A 94 -13.14 -1.91 -4.57
N HIS A 95 -12.58 -3.07 -4.24
CA HIS A 95 -13.32 -4.32 -4.21
C HIS A 95 -14.44 -4.35 -3.15
N GLY A 96 -15.37 -5.29 -3.31
CA GLY A 96 -16.38 -5.60 -2.31
C GLY A 96 -15.77 -6.34 -1.11
N GLU A 97 -16.54 -6.40 -0.02
CA GLU A 97 -16.21 -7.15 1.21
C GLU A 97 -14.72 -7.08 1.59
N PRO A 98 -14.16 -5.87 1.82
CA PRO A 98 -12.76 -5.75 2.16
C PRO A 98 -12.49 -6.30 3.56
N ASP A 99 -11.46 -7.12 3.66
CA ASP A 99 -10.97 -7.73 4.90
C ASP A 99 -9.47 -7.43 5.06
N ALA A 100 -8.74 -8.34 5.70
CA ALA A 100 -7.33 -8.24 6.03
C ALA A 100 -6.49 -7.71 4.86
N GLY A 101 -5.47 -6.93 5.22
CA GLY A 101 -4.53 -6.39 4.26
C GLY A 101 -3.16 -6.15 4.84
N ALA A 102 -2.21 -5.86 3.97
CA ALA A 102 -0.81 -5.62 4.31
C ALA A 102 -0.24 -4.48 3.46
N CYS A 103 0.74 -3.76 4.02
CA CYS A 103 1.49 -2.72 3.31
C CYS A 103 2.85 -3.26 2.87
N PHE A 104 3.20 -3.02 1.61
CA PHE A 104 4.48 -3.38 1.01
C PHE A 104 5.15 -2.14 0.44
N LEU A 105 6.46 -2.03 0.55
CA LEU A 105 7.20 -0.91 -0.05
C LEU A 105 7.12 -0.99 -1.58
N LEU A 106 6.74 0.12 -2.21
CA LEU A 106 6.83 0.30 -3.64
C LEU A 106 8.19 0.95 -3.91
N GLY A 107 9.12 0.18 -4.47
CA GLY A 107 10.53 0.57 -4.62
C GLY A 107 11.42 -0.04 -3.53
N GLY A 108 12.52 -0.68 -3.95
CA GLY A 108 13.53 -1.22 -3.04
C GLY A 108 13.93 -2.68 -3.24
N ASP A 109 14.38 -3.04 -4.44
CA ASP A 109 15.49 -3.99 -4.58
C ASP A 109 16.64 -3.21 -5.23
N VAL A 110 17.77 -3.05 -4.55
CA VAL A 110 19.07 -2.69 -5.15
C VAL A 110 19.10 -1.47 -6.10
N GLY A 111 19.40 -0.26 -5.57
CA GLY A 111 20.14 0.75 -6.34
C GLY A 111 19.40 1.82 -7.15
N ASN A 112 18.06 1.92 -7.10
CA ASN A 112 17.35 3.08 -7.69
C ASN A 112 16.32 3.66 -6.70
N ALA A 113 16.81 4.57 -5.85
CA ALA A 113 16.07 5.30 -4.83
C ALA A 113 15.23 6.47 -5.42
N GLY A 114 14.51 6.21 -6.51
CA GLY A 114 13.77 7.25 -7.24
C GLY A 114 12.42 7.59 -6.63
N GLU A 115 11.64 6.57 -6.24
CA GLU A 115 10.29 6.77 -5.71
C GLU A 115 10.06 5.81 -4.55
N ASN A 116 10.02 6.36 -3.34
CA ASN A 116 9.68 5.65 -2.13
C ASN A 116 8.17 5.77 -1.95
N GLY A 117 7.45 4.65 -1.96
CA GLY A 117 6.02 4.61 -1.67
C GLY A 117 5.65 3.31 -1.01
N TRP A 118 4.35 3.07 -0.87
CA TRP A 118 3.85 1.77 -0.46
C TRP A 118 2.56 1.40 -1.17
N VAL A 119 2.32 0.11 -1.28
CA VAL A 119 1.07 -0.46 -1.72
C VAL A 119 0.40 -1.15 -0.55
N TYR A 120 -0.83 -0.77 -0.26
CA TYR A 120 -1.72 -1.52 0.63
C TYR A 120 -2.54 -2.49 -0.22
N ALA A 121 -2.40 -3.80 0.03
CA ALA A 121 -3.22 -4.83 -0.61
C ALA A 121 -4.19 -5.40 0.41
N SER A 122 -5.48 -5.50 0.06
CA SER A 122 -6.55 -6.03 0.91
C SER A 122 -7.30 -7.16 0.19
N ASN A 123 -7.65 -8.19 0.96
CA ASN A 123 -8.44 -9.31 0.46
C ASN A 123 -9.91 -8.92 0.28
N SER A 124 -10.52 -9.43 -0.79
CA SER A 124 -11.96 -9.38 -1.07
C SER A 124 -12.55 -10.75 -0.73
N GLU A 125 -13.41 -10.79 0.28
CA GLU A 125 -14.08 -12.03 0.76
C GLU A 125 -15.39 -12.34 -0.01
N LEU A 126 -15.64 -11.66 -1.13
CA LEU A 126 -16.81 -11.94 -1.97
C LEU A 126 -16.89 -13.43 -2.35
N LYS A 127 -18.09 -14.01 -2.18
CA LYS A 127 -18.38 -15.42 -2.47
C LYS A 127 -18.51 -15.69 -3.97
N ASP A 128 -18.82 -16.94 -4.32
CA ASP A 128 -19.12 -17.36 -5.70
C ASP A 128 -18.03 -17.04 -6.73
N LYS A 129 -16.75 -17.13 -6.30
CA LYS A 129 -15.56 -16.83 -7.11
C LYS A 129 -15.47 -15.36 -7.55
N GLN A 130 -16.14 -14.45 -6.84
CA GLN A 130 -16.07 -13.00 -7.08
C GLN A 130 -15.09 -12.27 -6.13
N GLY A 131 -14.43 -13.01 -5.24
CA GLY A 131 -13.35 -12.51 -4.36
C GLY A 131 -12.08 -12.16 -5.13
N GLY A 132 -10.99 -11.96 -4.40
CA GLY A 132 -9.70 -11.57 -4.98
C GLY A 132 -8.99 -10.55 -4.11
N VAL A 133 -8.23 -9.65 -4.72
CA VAL A 133 -7.44 -8.62 -4.02
C VAL A 133 -7.61 -7.30 -4.74
N GLY A 134 -7.76 -6.21 -3.99
CA GLY A 134 -7.50 -4.88 -4.52
C GLY A 134 -6.40 -4.18 -3.76
N ALA A 135 -5.84 -3.15 -4.39
CA ALA A 135 -4.68 -2.47 -3.90
C ALA A 135 -4.81 -0.95 -4.04
N ILE A 136 -4.19 -0.22 -3.12
CA ILE A 136 -4.11 1.23 -3.09
C ILE A 136 -2.64 1.61 -2.95
N THR A 137 -2.16 2.46 -3.86
CA THR A 137 -0.80 3.00 -3.85
C THR A 137 -0.73 4.32 -3.11
N PHE A 138 0.39 4.51 -2.43
CA PHE A 138 0.71 5.72 -1.70
C PHE A 138 2.12 6.19 -2.06
N ASP A 139 2.30 7.50 -2.08
CA ASP A 139 3.63 8.10 -2.12
C ASP A 139 4.31 8.11 -0.73
N SER A 140 5.53 8.63 -0.66
CA SER A 140 6.32 8.72 0.58
C SER A 140 5.70 9.60 1.66
N GLU A 141 4.76 10.48 1.31
CA GLU A 141 4.01 11.33 2.25
C GLU A 141 2.72 10.63 2.74
N GLY A 142 2.41 9.44 2.23
CA GLY A 142 1.18 8.72 2.54
C GLY A 142 -0.06 9.28 1.85
N ARG A 143 0.12 10.03 0.76
CA ARG A 143 -0.98 10.46 -0.11
C ARG A 143 -1.34 9.32 -1.06
N VAL A 144 -2.63 9.17 -1.34
CA VAL A 144 -3.12 8.13 -2.26
C VAL A 144 -2.86 8.57 -3.70
N VAL A 145 -2.13 7.76 -4.47
CA VAL A 145 -1.65 8.06 -5.84
C VAL A 145 -2.07 7.02 -6.86
#